data_AF-J3PLH2-F1
#
_entry.id   AF-J3PLH2-F1
#
_cell.length_a   1.000
_cell.length_b   1.000
_cell.length_c   1.000
_cell.angle_alpha   90.00
_cell.angle_beta   90.00
_cell.angle_gamma   90.00
#
_symmetry.space_group_name_H-M   'P 1'
#
loop_
_entity.id
_entity.type
_entity.pdbx_description
1 polymer ?
#
loop_
_entity_poly.entity_id
_entity_poly.type
_entity_poly.pdbx_seq_one_letter_code
_entity_poly.pdbx_strand_id
1 'polypeptide(L)' 'MPFGLGTRGCFGRRLAYLEQRVSLTLLVWSFELSPCPPELSGYAAVDGLTHRPKQCYVRLRPTGLVA' A
#
# COMPACT_ATOMS: atom_id res chain seq x y z
N MET A 1 -2.31 14.52 8.69
CA MET A 1 -1.12 13.84 9.26
C MET A 1 -1.55 12.49 9.85
N PRO A 2 -1.16 11.35 9.27
CA PRO A 2 -1.78 10.04 9.55
C PRO A 2 -1.46 9.44 10.92
N PHE A 3 -0.40 9.91 11.58
CA PHE A 3 0.07 9.38 12.87
C PHE A 3 -0.16 10.32 14.05
N GLY A 4 -0.99 11.36 13.90
CA GLY A 4 -1.21 12.37 14.93
C GLY A 4 0.07 13.17 15.28
N LEU A 5 -0.01 13.97 16.34
CA LEU A 5 1.03 14.89 16.81
C LEU A 5 1.05 15.00 18.35
N GLY A 6 2.15 15.52 18.89
CA GLY A 6 2.29 15.77 20.33
C GLY A 6 2.28 14.52 21.21
N THR A 7 1.75 14.65 22.43
CA THR A 7 1.71 13.58 23.44
C THR A 7 0.80 12.40 23.06
N ARG A 8 -0.08 12.59 22.08
CA ARG A 8 -0.98 11.55 21.54
C ARG A 8 -0.57 11.07 20.14
N GLY A 9 0.66 11.36 19.72
CA GLY A 9 1.21 10.80 18.50
C GLY A 9 1.25 9.28 18.54
N CYS A 10 1.10 8.64 17.38
CA CYS A 10 1.13 7.19 17.26
C CYS A 10 2.48 6.63 17.73
N PHE A 11 2.45 5.89 18.84
CA PHE A 11 3.62 5.20 19.39
C PHE A 11 4.24 4.24 18.37
N GLY A 12 3.40 3.54 17.61
CA GLY A 12 3.80 2.58 16.58
C GLY A 12 4.32 3.18 15.27
N ARG A 13 4.44 4.51 15.13
CA ARG A 13 4.83 5.17 13.87
C ARG A 13 6.12 4.61 13.26
N ARG A 14 7.13 4.31 14.09
CA ARG A 14 8.41 3.76 13.61
C ARG A 14 8.25 2.35 13.04
N LEU A 15 7.48 1.49 13.73
CA LEU A 15 7.19 0.14 13.28
C LEU A 15 6.40 0.16 11.98
N ALA A 16 5.33 0.96 11.92
CA ALA A 16 4.50 1.10 10.71
C ALA A 16 5.33 1.53 9.50
N TYR A 17 6.27 2.47 9.66
CA TYR A 17 7.17 2.85 8.57
C TYR A 17 8.14 1.74 8.17
N LEU A 18 8.67 0.98 9.12
CA LEU A 18 9.56 -0.15 8.80
C LEU A 18 8.80 -1.23 8.03
N GLU A 19 7.63 -1.64 8.52
CA GLU A 19 6.79 -2.63 7.84
C GLU A 19 6.41 -2.17 6.43
N GLN A 20 5.93 -0.93 6.29
CA GLN A 20 5.57 -0.40 4.97
C GLN A 20 6.76 -0.34 4.01
N ARG A 21 7.96 0.04 4.49
CA ARG A 21 9.17 0.05 3.65
C ARG A 21 9.57 -1.35 3.21
N VAL A 22 9.53 -2.33 4.13
CA VAL A 22 9.86 -3.73 3.82
C VAL A 22 8.87 -4.28 2.80
N SER A 23 7.56 -4.12 3.04
CA SER A 23 6.53 -4.59 2.11
C SER A 23 6.66 -3.95 0.73
N LEU A 24 6.83 -2.63 0.65
CA LEU A 24 6.99 -1.93 -0.64
C LEU A 24 8.26 -2.39 -1.38
N THR A 25 9.37 -2.55 -0.67
CA THR A 25 10.63 -3.02 -1.27
C THR A 25 10.47 -4.41 -1.86
N LEU A 26 9.87 -5.33 -1.10
CA LEU A 26 9.63 -6.71 -1.56
C LEU A 26 8.68 -6.73 -2.76
N LEU A 27 7.61 -5.93 -2.76
CA LEU A 27 6.67 -5.84 -3.89
C LEU A 27 7.36 -5.37 -5.16
N VAL A 28 8.17 -4.31 -5.08
CA VAL A 28 8.87 -3.73 -6.25
C VAL A 28 9.99 -4.65 -6.76
N TRP A 29 10.68 -5.37 -5.88
CA TRP A 29 11.74 -6.29 -6.29
C TRP A 29 11.22 -7.62 -6.84
N SER A 30 10.08 -8.08 -6.32
CA SER A 30 9.53 -9.40 -6.66
C SER A 30 8.59 -9.37 -7.86
N PHE A 31 8.02 -8.22 -8.19
CA PHE A 31 6.98 -8.13 -9.22
C PHE A 31 7.14 -6.91 -10.14
N GLU A 32 6.87 -7.13 -11.42
CA GLU A 32 6.53 -6.10 -12.38
C GLU A 32 5.03 -5.76 -12.25
N LEU A 33 4.72 -4.50 -11.92
CA LEU A 33 3.35 -4.01 -11.76
C LEU A 33 2.80 -3.55 -13.12
N SER A 34 1.93 -4.35 -13.70
CA SER A 34 1.27 -4.03 -14.96
C SER A 34 0.01 -3.17 -14.75
N PRO A 35 -0.41 -2.38 -15.76
CA PRO A 35 -1.64 -1.58 -15.67
C PRO A 35 -2.88 -2.46 -15.51
N CYS A 36 -3.80 -2.06 -14.63
CA CYS A 36 -5.10 -2.74 -14.50
C CYS A 36 -6.08 -2.25 -15.58
N PRO A 37 -7.16 -3.01 -15.87
CA PRO A 37 -8.26 -2.53 -16.70
C PRO A 37 -8.81 -1.19 -16.16
N PRO A 38 -9.21 -0.24 -17.03
CA PRO A 38 -9.67 1.08 -16.60
C PRO A 38 -10.83 1.04 -15.60
N GLU A 39 -11.73 0.06 -15.73
CA GLU A 39 -12.91 -0.13 -14.87
C GLU A 39 -12.53 -0.49 -13.43
N LEU A 40 -11.31 -0.99 -13.22
CA LEU A 40 -10.75 -1.41 -11.93
C LEU A 40 -9.65 -0.48 -11.41
N SER A 41 -9.26 0.54 -12.19
CA SER A 41 -8.12 1.42 -11.92
C SER A 41 -8.55 2.85 -11.56
N GLY A 42 -9.54 2.97 -10.67
CA GLY A 42 -10.04 4.25 -10.17
C GLY A 42 -9.46 4.69 -8.81
N TYR A 43 -9.67 5.96 -8.46
CA TYR A 43 -9.28 6.54 -7.15
C TYR A 43 -10.44 6.66 -6.15
N ALA A 44 -11.61 6.12 -6.48
CA ALA A 44 -12.77 6.18 -5.60
C ALA A 44 -12.48 5.47 -4.27
N ALA A 45 -12.97 6.04 -3.18
CA ALA A 45 -12.77 5.53 -1.83
C ALA A 45 -14.10 5.52 -1.06
N VAL A 46 -14.12 4.73 0.02
CA VAL A 46 -15.21 4.67 0.99
C VAL A 46 -14.64 5.13 2.33
N ASP A 47 -15.27 6.16 2.89
CA ASP A 47 -14.94 6.69 4.20
C ASP A 47 -15.72 5.97 5.31
N GLY A 48 -14.99 5.59 6.35
CA GLY A 48 -15.52 5.02 7.58
C GLY A 48 -14.55 5.32 8.71
N LEU A 49 -14.15 4.31 9.49
CA LEU A 49 -13.05 4.47 10.45
C LEU A 49 -11.71 4.84 9.78
N THR A 50 -11.53 4.43 8.53
CA THR A 50 -10.36 4.73 7.69
C THR A 50 -10.82 5.05 6.26
N HIS A 51 -10.06 5.87 5.53
CA HIS A 51 -10.29 6.12 4.10
C HIS A 51 -9.74 4.94 3.27
N ARG A 52 -10.63 4.04 2.79
CA ARG A 52 -10.23 2.82 2.07
C ARG A 52 -10.57 2.93 0.58
N PRO A 53 -9.71 2.47 -0.34
CA PRO A 53 -10.05 2.44 -1.76
C PRO A 53 -11.23 1.51 -2.02
N LYS A 54 -12.13 1.90 -2.94
CA LYS A 54 -13.26 1.07 -3.38
C LYS A 54 -12.80 -0.14 -4.20
N GLN A 55 -11.68 0.00 -4.90
CA GLN A 55 -11.04 -1.04 -5.72
C GLN A 55 -9.55 -1.10 -5.39
N CYS A 56 -9.02 -2.29 -5.11
CA CYS A 56 -7.61 -2.50 -4.77
C CYS A 56 -7.10 -3.78 -5.45
N TYR A 57 -7.07 -3.76 -6.79
CA TYR A 57 -6.62 -4.89 -7.60
C TYR A 57 -5.22 -4.61 -8.14
N VAL A 58 -4.46 -5.68 -8.39
CA VAL A 58 -3.11 -5.64 -8.94
C VAL A 58 -2.96 -6.66 -10.05
N ARG A 59 -2.23 -6.31 -11.11
CA ARG A 59 -1.78 -7.24 -12.14
C ARG A 59 -0.28 -7.42 -12.01
N LEU A 60 0.13 -8.54 -11.42
CA LEU A 60 1.53 -8.81 -11.07
C LEU A 60 2.14 -9.82 -12.04
N ARG A 61 3.38 -9.58 -12.44
CA ARG A 61 4.23 -10.56 -13.10
C ARG A 61 5.48 -10.78 -12.24
N PRO A 62 5.85 -12.02 -11.87
CA PRO A 62 7.07 -12.26 -11.10
C PRO A 62 8.31 -11.74 -11.81
N THR A 63 9.14 -11.02 -11.08
CA THR A 63 10.53 -10.74 -11.43
C THR A 63 11.34 -11.97 -11.00
N GLY A 64 12.30 -12.44 -11.79
CA GLY A 64 13.00 -13.72 -11.59
C GLY A 64 13.76 -13.93 -10.27
N LEU A 65 13.59 -13.05 -9.29
CA LEU A 65 14.03 -13.19 -7.90
C LEU A 65 13.20 -14.20 -7.09
N VAL A 66 11.99 -14.56 -7.54
CA VAL A 66 11.08 -15.50 -6.84
C VAL A 66 10.71 -16.70 -7.73
N ALA A 67 11.52 -16.99 -8.75
CA ALA A 67 11.38 -18.17 -9.61
C ALA A 67 12.34 -19.29 -9.18
#